data_AF-A0A6P1Y1Z5-F1
#
_entry.id   AF-A0A6P1Y1Z5-F1
#
_cell.length_a   1.000
_cell.length_b   1.000
_cell.length_c   1.000
_cell.angle_alpha   90.00
_cell.angle_beta   90.00
_cell.angle_gamma   90.00
#
_symmetry.space_group_name_H-M   'P 1'
#
loop_
_entity.id
_entity.type
_entity.pdbx_description
1 polymer ?
#
loop_
_entity_poly.entity_id
_entity_poly.type
_entity_poly.pdbx_seq_one_letter_code
_entity_poly.pdbx_strand_id
1 'polypeptide(L)'
;MINGNSLIVQIGKETQYGEVPQPARQIKVANESIKPTYNKKDEGLLTGGKATGRKETMSLKTEGSISTLARPDDVGLFLLAGLGNEGEVEKVAGKENVYKHTFTAIGNEETDILPSLCFFINRKTKNFTYNGVKIASMSFSASPEDYLKLDITLQGKDEGSTSQVTTLQTSPLKAFKFRHGKVYVQGSEIADVTSIKLDYNNGLDGALQTTGTGLYFLEPQAGTREIKADVEMLYTRDTETLREKFYKTDDTAKIELVFTSDEIIEDDTPYSLKFTIPCNQVTESNANFGDAGSIKQTMSFSALENGVDELITVELVNSYQQKY
;
A
#
# COMPACT_ATOMS: atom_id res chain seq x y z
N MET A 1 -15.17 -16.19 22.78
CA MET A 1 -15.64 -15.19 21.80
C MET A 1 -14.52 -14.18 21.60
N ILE A 2 -13.92 -14.13 20.42
CA ILE A 2 -12.89 -13.14 20.09
C ILE A 2 -13.65 -11.88 19.68
N ASN A 3 -13.52 -10.80 20.46
CA ASN A 3 -13.96 -9.47 20.05
C ASN A 3 -12.75 -8.76 19.45
N GLY A 4 -12.92 -7.99 18.37
CA GLY A 4 -11.82 -7.35 17.63
C GLY A 4 -10.87 -6.49 18.50
N ASN A 5 -11.34 -6.06 19.67
CA ASN A 5 -10.59 -5.29 20.66
C ASN A 5 -9.36 -6.00 21.28
N SER A 6 -9.17 -7.30 21.06
CA SER A 6 -7.99 -8.02 21.57
C SER A 6 -6.94 -8.35 20.50
N LEU A 7 -7.14 -7.92 19.26
CA LEU A 7 -6.18 -8.12 18.17
C LEU A 7 -4.99 -7.18 18.35
N ILE A 8 -3.78 -7.74 18.29
CA ILE A 8 -2.53 -6.96 18.26
C ILE A 8 -1.78 -7.34 16.98
N VAL A 9 -1.40 -6.33 16.19
CA VAL A 9 -0.58 -6.51 14.99
C VAL A 9 0.69 -5.68 15.15
N GLN A 10 1.83 -6.35 15.11
CA GLN A 10 3.15 -5.74 15.18
C GLN A 10 3.95 -6.09 13.93
N ILE A 11 4.88 -5.20 13.57
CA ILE A 11 5.70 -5.31 12.38
C ILE A 11 7.16 -5.09 12.76
N GLY A 12 8.04 -5.91 12.20
CA GLY A 12 9.48 -5.69 12.15
C GLY A 12 9.97 -5.75 10.70
N LYS A 13 10.92 -4.88 10.34
CA LYS A 13 11.61 -4.95 9.04
C LYS A 13 12.68 -6.04 9.09
N GLU A 14 12.74 -6.88 8.06
CA GLU A 14 13.72 -7.96 7.98
C GLU A 14 15.05 -7.42 7.44
N THR A 15 16.17 -7.90 8.00
CA THR A 15 17.51 -7.63 7.45
C THR A 15 17.82 -8.57 6.29
N GLN A 16 17.27 -9.79 6.34
CA GLN A 16 17.36 -10.79 5.28
C GLN A 16 15.99 -11.47 5.10
N TYR A 17 15.66 -11.80 3.85
CA TYR A 17 14.36 -12.37 3.50
C TYR A 17 14.05 -13.68 4.25
N GLY A 18 12.97 -13.65 5.03
CA GLY A 18 12.48 -14.78 5.81
C GLY A 18 13.18 -14.95 7.16
N GLU A 19 14.01 -14.00 7.60
CA GLU A 19 14.49 -13.94 8.99
C GLU A 19 13.41 -13.34 9.90
N VAL A 20 13.35 -13.75 11.17
CA VAL A 20 12.41 -13.19 12.14
C VAL A 20 13.10 -12.09 12.96
N PRO A 21 12.88 -10.79 12.65
CA PRO A 21 13.44 -9.68 13.40
C PRO A 21 12.70 -9.48 14.73
N GLN A 22 13.14 -8.49 15.53
CA GLN A 22 12.33 -8.03 16.66
C GLN A 22 11.17 -7.14 16.17
N PRO A 23 9.97 -7.23 16.79
CA PRO A 23 8.88 -6.31 16.49
C PRO A 23 9.29 -4.88 16.85
N ALA A 24 9.13 -3.96 15.90
CA ALA A 24 9.55 -2.56 16.04
C ALA A 24 8.35 -1.60 16.19
N ARG A 25 7.23 -1.90 15.51
CA ARG A 25 6.05 -1.02 15.50
C ARG A 25 4.77 -1.82 15.73
N GLN A 26 3.79 -1.19 16.38
CA GLN A 26 2.45 -1.75 16.55
C GLN A 26 1.42 -0.87 15.87
N ILE A 27 0.59 -1.47 15.02
CA ILE A 27 -0.39 -0.75 14.23
C ILE A 27 -1.80 -1.07 14.72
N LYS A 28 -2.75 -0.15 14.48
CA LYS A 28 -4.18 -0.46 14.62
C LYS A 28 -4.69 -0.87 13.25
N VAL A 29 -5.46 -1.94 13.18
CA VAL A 29 -6.03 -2.45 11.94
C VAL A 29 -7.55 -2.52 12.07
N ALA A 30 -8.24 -2.27 10.96
CA ALA A 30 -9.67 -2.54 10.83
C ALA A 30 -9.91 -4.01 10.47
N ASN A 31 -9.03 -4.60 9.66
CA ASN A 31 -9.09 -5.99 9.24
C ASN A 31 -7.67 -6.56 9.04
N GLU A 32 -7.54 -7.86 9.25
CA GLU A 32 -6.33 -8.65 9.08
C GLU A 32 -6.74 -10.06 8.63
N SER A 33 -6.18 -10.55 7.51
CA SER A 33 -6.58 -11.83 6.89
C SER A 33 -5.41 -12.76 6.53
N ILE A 34 -4.22 -12.48 7.04
CA ILE A 34 -2.97 -13.20 6.74
C ILE A 34 -3.07 -14.64 7.23
N LYS A 35 -2.75 -15.59 6.35
CA LYS A 35 -2.76 -17.01 6.67
C LYS A 35 -1.82 -17.81 5.75
N PRO A 36 -1.33 -18.96 6.23
CA PRO A 36 -0.61 -19.89 5.38
C PRO A 36 -1.59 -20.60 4.42
N THR A 37 -1.16 -20.73 3.17
CA THR A 37 -1.83 -21.45 2.10
C THR A 37 -1.03 -22.72 1.81
N TYR A 38 -1.62 -23.87 2.14
CA TYR A 38 -1.05 -25.19 1.89
C TYR A 38 -1.59 -25.77 0.57
N ASN A 39 -0.73 -25.95 -0.41
CA ASN A 39 -1.11 -26.61 -1.66
C ASN A 39 -1.07 -28.13 -1.48
N LYS A 40 -2.22 -28.74 -1.18
CA LYS A 40 -2.33 -30.19 -1.02
C LYS A 40 -2.73 -30.86 -2.33
N LYS A 41 -1.90 -31.79 -2.81
CA LYS A 41 -2.23 -32.61 -3.98
C LYS A 41 -2.46 -34.06 -3.59
N ASP A 42 -3.39 -34.69 -4.29
CA ASP A 42 -3.61 -36.13 -4.23
C ASP A 42 -2.56 -36.82 -5.10
N GLU A 43 -2.10 -37.99 -4.66
CA GLU A 43 -1.17 -38.84 -5.44
C GLU A 43 -1.73 -39.21 -6.82
N GLY A 44 -3.05 -39.15 -7.02
CA GLY A 44 -3.69 -39.34 -8.33
C GLY A 44 -3.63 -40.78 -8.84
N LEU A 45 -3.26 -41.73 -7.98
CA LEU A 45 -3.16 -43.15 -8.30
C LEU A 45 -4.53 -43.83 -8.15
N LEU A 46 -4.96 -44.54 -9.20
CA LEU A 46 -6.17 -45.37 -9.16
C LEU A 46 -5.86 -46.69 -8.43
N THR A 47 -6.19 -46.74 -7.14
CA THR A 47 -5.85 -47.90 -6.27
C THR A 47 -6.92 -48.98 -6.20
N GLY A 48 -8.04 -48.84 -6.93
CA GLY A 48 -9.22 -49.70 -6.75
C GLY A 48 -9.82 -49.64 -5.34
N GLY A 49 -9.39 -48.67 -4.52
CA GLY A 49 -9.86 -48.45 -3.15
C GLY A 49 -11.22 -47.75 -3.10
N LYS A 50 -11.89 -47.85 -1.94
CA LYS A 50 -13.21 -47.22 -1.69
C LYS A 50 -13.12 -45.72 -1.35
N ALA A 51 -11.93 -45.14 -1.33
CA ALA A 51 -11.68 -43.74 -0.96
C ALA A 51 -10.56 -43.15 -1.82
N THR A 52 -10.42 -41.81 -1.80
CA THR A 52 -9.36 -41.07 -2.49
C THR A 52 -7.97 -41.41 -1.93
N GLY A 53 -6.94 -41.15 -2.72
CA GLY A 53 -5.54 -41.38 -2.35
C GLY A 53 -5.07 -40.51 -1.17
N ARG A 54 -3.82 -40.74 -0.76
CA ARG A 54 -3.18 -39.87 0.24
C ARG A 54 -2.98 -38.49 -0.37
N LYS A 55 -3.10 -37.47 0.47
CA LYS A 55 -2.86 -36.06 0.09
C LYS A 55 -1.66 -35.53 0.84
N GLU A 56 -0.71 -34.98 0.11
CA GLU A 56 0.51 -34.38 0.66
C GLU A 56 0.62 -32.91 0.28
N THR A 57 1.30 -32.11 1.12
CA THR A 57 1.55 -30.69 0.86
C THR A 57 2.73 -30.56 -0.09
N MET A 58 2.48 -30.00 -1.27
CA MET A 58 3.49 -29.81 -2.32
C MET A 58 4.18 -28.46 -2.23
N SER A 59 3.48 -27.44 -1.74
CA SER A 59 4.05 -26.12 -1.53
C SER A 59 3.33 -25.35 -0.42
N LEU A 60 4.05 -24.40 0.17
CA LEU A 60 3.60 -23.53 1.25
C LEU A 60 3.98 -22.08 0.93
N LYS A 61 3.03 -21.18 1.16
CA LYS A 61 3.20 -19.72 1.13
C LYS A 61 2.26 -19.07 2.13
N THR A 62 2.50 -17.81 2.48
CA THR A 62 1.60 -17.01 3.30
C THR A 62 1.01 -15.90 2.47
N GLU A 63 -0.29 -15.66 2.55
CA GLU A 63 -0.95 -14.57 1.81
C GLU A 63 -2.06 -13.96 2.66
N GLY A 64 -2.42 -12.72 2.36
CA GLY A 64 -3.57 -12.06 2.95
C GLY A 64 -3.54 -10.56 2.74
N SER A 65 -4.34 -9.87 3.55
CA SER A 65 -4.46 -8.42 3.50
C SER A 65 -4.58 -7.80 4.88
N ILE A 66 -4.20 -6.53 4.97
CA ILE A 66 -4.42 -5.67 6.13
C ILE A 66 -5.13 -4.42 5.65
N SER A 67 -6.18 -4.03 6.37
CA SER A 67 -6.86 -2.75 6.19
C SER A 67 -6.60 -1.87 7.40
N THR A 68 -6.09 -0.67 7.19
CA THR A 68 -5.82 0.32 8.23
C THR A 68 -6.17 1.74 7.75
N LEU A 69 -5.94 2.74 8.60
CA LEU A 69 -6.03 4.14 8.23
C LEU A 69 -4.62 4.69 8.04
N ALA A 70 -4.43 5.55 7.04
CA ALA A 70 -3.17 6.22 6.80
C ALA A 70 -2.87 7.22 7.93
N ARG A 71 -2.08 6.78 8.91
CA ARG A 71 -1.56 7.62 9.99
C ARG A 71 -0.16 8.12 9.66
N PRO A 72 0.19 9.37 10.01
CA PRO A 72 1.49 9.93 9.68
C PRO A 72 2.71 9.11 10.16
N ASP A 73 2.63 8.50 11.34
CA ASP A 73 3.74 7.70 11.88
C ASP A 73 3.86 6.32 11.25
N ASP A 74 2.73 5.69 10.92
CA ASP A 74 2.70 4.28 10.50
C ASP A 74 2.85 4.15 8.98
N VAL A 75 2.32 5.12 8.22
CA VAL A 75 2.24 5.03 6.75
C VAL A 75 3.61 4.96 6.07
N GLY A 76 4.63 5.61 6.64
CA GLY A 76 5.98 5.61 6.08
C GLY A 76 6.60 4.21 5.96
N LEU A 77 6.30 3.30 6.91
CA LEU A 77 6.80 1.92 6.84
C LEU A 77 6.20 1.16 5.66
N PHE A 78 4.90 1.36 5.41
CA PHE A 78 4.22 0.73 4.27
C PHE A 78 4.67 1.35 2.94
N LEU A 79 4.91 2.66 2.90
CA LEU A 79 5.46 3.33 1.73
C LEU A 79 6.85 2.80 1.41
N LEU A 80 7.74 2.66 2.40
CA LEU A 80 9.04 2.03 2.19
C LEU A 80 8.91 0.59 1.72
N ALA A 81 8.11 -0.24 2.39
CA ALA A 81 7.99 -1.65 2.02
C ALA A 81 7.28 -1.87 0.67
N GLY A 82 6.45 -0.92 0.26
CA GLY A 82 5.71 -0.95 -0.99
C GLY A 82 6.49 -0.39 -2.17
N LEU A 83 7.13 0.77 -2.03
CA LEU A 83 7.88 1.41 -3.11
C LEU A 83 9.35 0.97 -3.14
N GLY A 84 9.92 0.63 -1.99
CA GLY A 84 11.24 0.03 -1.83
C GLY A 84 12.42 0.99 -1.75
N ASN A 85 12.28 2.24 -2.21
CA ASN A 85 13.32 3.25 -2.11
C ASN A 85 12.88 4.43 -1.24
N GLU A 86 13.73 4.80 -0.27
CA GLU A 86 13.58 6.01 0.54
C GLU A 86 14.85 6.86 0.38
N GLY A 87 14.65 8.07 -0.13
CA GLY A 87 15.71 9.06 -0.27
C GLY A 87 16.32 9.48 1.06
N GLU A 88 17.26 10.41 1.03
CA GLU A 88 17.79 10.98 2.27
C GLU A 88 16.68 11.73 3.03
N VAL A 89 16.66 11.58 4.36
CA VAL A 89 15.68 12.26 5.20
C VAL A 89 16.10 13.72 5.32
N GLU A 90 15.27 14.62 4.80
CA GLU A 90 15.56 16.05 4.79
C GLU A 90 14.92 16.71 6.02
N LYS A 91 15.73 17.35 6.85
CA LYS A 91 15.22 18.23 7.91
C LYS A 91 14.69 19.52 7.27
N VAL A 92 13.45 19.89 7.57
CA VAL A 92 12.85 21.10 7.01
C VAL A 92 13.57 22.34 7.55
N ALA A 93 13.98 23.23 6.65
CA ALA A 93 14.75 24.41 7.01
C ALA A 93 14.01 25.27 8.04
N GLY A 94 14.71 25.61 9.13
CA GLY A 94 14.16 26.45 10.21
C GLY A 94 13.20 25.72 11.15
N LYS A 95 13.16 24.38 11.13
CA LYS A 95 12.40 23.54 12.07
C LYS A 95 13.33 22.53 12.73
N GLU A 96 13.09 22.18 13.99
CA GLU A 96 13.92 21.22 14.72
C GLU A 96 13.46 19.77 14.58
N ASN A 97 12.14 19.54 14.59
CA ASN A 97 11.53 18.20 14.66
C ASN A 97 10.71 17.86 13.42
N VAL A 98 10.87 18.59 12.31
CA VAL A 98 10.12 18.35 11.07
C VAL A 98 11.05 17.74 10.03
N TYR A 99 10.68 16.55 9.56
CA TYR A 99 11.44 15.77 8.59
C TYR A 99 10.56 15.43 7.38
N LYS A 100 11.18 15.47 6.21
CA LYS A 100 10.60 15.10 4.93
C LYS A 100 11.24 13.81 4.44
N HIS A 101 10.39 12.81 4.23
CA HIS A 101 10.74 11.55 3.61
C HIS A 101 10.23 11.53 2.19
N THR A 102 11.06 11.11 1.25
CA THR A 102 10.70 10.97 -0.16
C THR A 102 10.86 9.51 -0.56
N PHE A 103 9.77 8.91 -1.01
CA PHE A 103 9.73 7.53 -1.48
C PHE A 103 9.54 7.49 -2.99
N THR A 104 10.31 6.65 -3.66
CA THR A 104 10.17 6.38 -5.11
C THR A 104 10.13 4.88 -5.36
N ALA A 105 9.54 4.48 -6.48
CA ALA A 105 9.51 3.07 -6.86
C ALA A 105 10.94 2.59 -7.12
N ILE A 106 11.31 1.43 -6.58
CA ILE A 106 12.58 0.77 -6.91
C ILE A 106 12.67 0.50 -8.41
N GLY A 107 13.90 0.46 -8.90
CA GLY A 107 14.22 0.14 -10.29
C GLY A 107 13.92 -1.31 -10.66
N ASN A 108 14.51 -1.73 -11.78
CA ASN A 108 14.31 -3.06 -12.36
C ASN A 108 15.61 -3.89 -12.42
N GLU A 109 16.66 -3.45 -11.73
CA GLU A 109 17.89 -4.25 -11.63
C GLU A 109 17.65 -5.50 -10.78
N GLU A 110 18.44 -6.56 -10.99
CA GLU A 110 18.31 -7.80 -10.19
C GLU A 110 18.56 -7.56 -8.69
N THR A 111 19.26 -6.49 -8.34
CA THR A 111 19.51 -6.04 -6.97
C THR A 111 18.40 -5.17 -6.38
N ASP A 112 17.46 -4.70 -7.20
CA ASP A 112 16.33 -3.88 -6.77
C ASP A 112 15.24 -4.76 -6.15
N ILE A 113 15.44 -5.08 -4.88
CA ILE A 113 14.58 -5.99 -4.13
C ILE A 113 13.76 -5.19 -3.12
N LEU A 114 12.43 -5.33 -3.18
CA LEU A 114 11.54 -4.72 -2.19
C LEU A 114 11.88 -5.21 -0.77
N PRO A 115 11.89 -4.31 0.23
CA PRO A 115 12.07 -4.68 1.63
C PRO A 115 11.06 -5.74 2.06
N SER A 116 11.53 -6.71 2.84
CA SER A 116 10.67 -7.72 3.48
C SER A 116 10.37 -7.34 4.92
N LEU A 117 9.17 -7.71 5.35
CA LEU A 117 8.61 -7.45 6.66
C LEU A 117 8.26 -8.77 7.34
N CYS A 118 8.30 -8.75 8.67
CA CYS A 118 7.76 -9.79 9.51
C CYS A 118 6.59 -9.26 10.33
N PHE A 119 5.45 -9.95 10.26
CA PHE A 119 4.23 -9.62 10.99
C PHE A 119 4.05 -10.54 12.19
N PHE A 120 3.85 -9.95 13.36
CA PHE A 120 3.51 -10.66 14.60
C PHE A 120 2.05 -10.35 14.95
N ILE A 121 1.21 -11.37 14.98
CA ILE A 121 -0.24 -11.23 15.12
C ILE A 121 -0.71 -12.01 16.34
N ASN A 122 -1.20 -11.29 17.34
CA ASN A 122 -1.87 -11.89 18.50
C ASN A 122 -3.38 -11.85 18.27
N ARG A 123 -3.97 -13.01 17.98
CA ARG A 123 -5.43 -13.16 17.81
C ARG A 123 -6.14 -13.55 19.12
N LYS A 124 -5.55 -13.20 20.28
CA LYS A 124 -5.93 -13.58 21.65
C LYS A 124 -5.76 -15.06 21.99
N THR A 125 -6.17 -15.95 21.10
CA THR A 125 -6.09 -17.41 21.30
C THR A 125 -4.70 -17.95 21.04
N LYS A 126 -4.03 -17.39 20.03
CA LYS A 126 -2.71 -17.81 19.59
C LYS A 126 -1.99 -16.61 18.98
N ASN A 127 -0.68 -16.62 19.14
CA ASN A 127 0.23 -15.72 18.47
C ASN A 127 0.73 -16.39 17.19
N PHE A 128 0.80 -15.61 16.12
CA PHE A 128 1.26 -16.02 14.81
C PHE A 128 2.39 -15.10 14.39
N THR A 129 3.34 -15.65 13.66
CA THR A 129 4.44 -14.90 13.07
C THR A 129 4.48 -15.22 11.60
N TYR A 130 4.54 -14.21 10.74
CA TYR A 130 4.60 -14.37 9.30
C TYR A 130 5.85 -13.63 8.80
N ASN A 131 6.79 -14.36 8.23
CA ASN A 131 8.10 -13.86 7.79
C ASN A 131 8.22 -13.90 6.26
N GLY A 132 9.19 -13.15 5.74
CA GLY A 132 9.41 -12.94 4.31
C GLY A 132 8.21 -12.28 3.65
N VAL A 133 7.53 -11.35 4.33
CA VAL A 133 6.32 -10.72 3.81
C VAL A 133 6.66 -9.47 3.00
N LYS A 134 6.24 -9.44 1.74
CA LYS A 134 6.33 -8.27 0.86
C LYS A 134 4.95 -7.70 0.57
N ILE A 135 4.92 -6.41 0.26
CA ILE A 135 3.70 -5.72 -0.18
C ILE A 135 3.49 -5.96 -1.67
N ALA A 136 2.46 -6.70 -2.01
CA ALA A 136 2.06 -6.95 -3.39
C ALA A 136 1.35 -5.72 -3.98
N SER A 137 0.43 -5.12 -3.22
CA SER A 137 -0.26 -3.90 -3.63
C SER A 137 -0.72 -3.07 -2.43
N MET A 138 -0.92 -1.78 -2.68
CA MET A 138 -1.50 -0.82 -1.76
C MET A 138 -2.62 -0.06 -2.44
N SER A 139 -3.69 0.22 -1.70
CA SER A 139 -4.80 1.06 -2.15
C SER A 139 -5.06 2.14 -1.09
N PHE A 140 -4.93 3.39 -1.50
CA PHE A 140 -5.30 4.55 -0.69
C PHE A 140 -6.66 5.05 -1.15
N SER A 141 -7.64 5.09 -0.26
CA SER A 141 -8.99 5.54 -0.61
C SER A 141 -9.57 6.50 0.41
N ALA A 142 -10.28 7.52 -0.07
CA ALA A 142 -10.94 8.51 0.78
C ALA A 142 -12.22 9.03 0.12
N SER A 143 -13.26 9.20 0.91
CA SER A 143 -14.58 9.72 0.50
C SER A 143 -15.10 10.73 1.53
N PRO A 144 -16.13 11.53 1.19
CA PRO A 144 -16.79 12.45 2.10
C PRO A 144 -17.13 11.79 3.43
N GLU A 145 -16.95 12.56 4.51
CA GLU A 145 -17.19 12.12 5.89
C GLU A 145 -16.27 10.98 6.40
N ASP A 146 -15.20 10.64 5.67
CA ASP A 146 -14.29 9.55 6.00
C ASP A 146 -12.81 9.96 6.12
N TYR A 147 -12.00 9.02 6.59
CA TYR A 147 -10.54 9.09 6.65
C TYR A 147 -9.89 8.53 5.38
N LEU A 148 -8.61 8.82 5.20
CA LEU A 148 -7.78 8.13 4.22
C LEU A 148 -7.52 6.70 4.71
N LYS A 149 -8.15 5.73 4.04
CA LYS A 149 -7.96 4.30 4.26
C LYS A 149 -6.76 3.81 3.47
N LEU A 150 -6.10 2.80 4.01
CA LEU A 150 -5.00 2.08 3.40
C LEU A 150 -5.29 0.58 3.46
N ASP A 151 -5.50 -0.02 2.29
CA ASP A 151 -5.63 -1.45 2.11
C ASP A 151 -4.35 -2.01 1.50
N ILE A 152 -3.79 -3.05 2.10
CA ILE A 152 -2.49 -3.62 1.72
C ILE A 152 -2.69 -5.10 1.45
N THR A 153 -2.25 -5.55 0.27
CA THR A 153 -2.18 -6.97 -0.08
C THR A 153 -0.76 -7.47 0.14
N LEU A 154 -0.63 -8.62 0.79
CA LEU A 154 0.63 -9.16 1.29
C LEU A 154 0.91 -10.55 0.71
N GLN A 155 2.17 -10.78 0.36
CA GLN A 155 2.69 -12.08 -0.06
C GLN A 155 3.90 -12.43 0.79
N GLY A 156 3.84 -13.57 1.48
CA GLY A 156 4.81 -14.01 2.47
C GLY A 156 5.36 -15.40 2.21
N LYS A 157 6.50 -15.70 2.85
CA LYS A 157 7.19 -16.98 2.72
C LYS A 157 6.54 -18.09 3.53
N ASP A 158 6.36 -17.87 4.84
CA ASP A 158 5.96 -18.91 5.79
C ASP A 158 5.25 -18.35 7.05
N GLU A 159 4.70 -19.25 7.87
CA GLU A 159 4.28 -19.00 9.25
C GLU A 159 5.38 -19.48 10.21
N GLY A 160 6.09 -18.54 10.83
CA GLY A 160 7.19 -18.81 11.75
C GLY A 160 6.74 -19.54 13.04
N SER A 161 7.65 -20.35 13.59
CA SER A 161 7.43 -21.14 14.81
C SER A 161 7.60 -20.35 16.12
N THR A 162 8.26 -19.19 16.06
CA THR A 162 8.53 -18.33 17.22
C THR A 162 7.51 -17.22 17.30
N SER A 163 6.81 -17.10 18.43
CA SER A 163 5.80 -16.07 18.66
C SER A 163 6.24 -15.09 19.75
N GLN A 164 7.00 -14.07 19.38
CA GLN A 164 7.33 -12.98 20.30
C GLN A 164 6.35 -11.81 20.08
N VAL A 165 5.73 -11.37 21.16
CA VAL A 165 4.95 -10.12 21.18
C VAL A 165 5.54 -9.30 22.31
N THR A 166 6.17 -8.17 21.97
CA THR A 166 6.65 -7.21 22.96
C THR A 166 5.56 -6.19 23.27
N THR A 167 5.70 -5.41 24.33
CA THR A 167 4.75 -4.31 24.57
C THR A 167 5.20 -3.10 23.77
N LEU A 168 4.47 -2.79 22.70
CA LEU A 168 4.67 -1.62 21.86
C LEU A 168 3.45 -0.71 21.95
N GLN A 169 3.67 0.60 21.79
CA GLN A 169 2.58 1.57 21.74
C GLN A 169 2.12 1.74 20.30
N THR A 170 0.81 1.81 20.10
CA THR A 170 0.24 2.22 18.81
C THR A 170 0.35 3.72 18.64
N SER A 171 0.45 4.20 17.40
CA SER A 171 0.46 5.65 17.13
C SER A 171 -0.73 6.37 17.82
N PRO A 172 -0.46 7.47 18.55
CA PRO A 172 -1.48 8.32 19.13
C PRO A 172 -2.09 9.28 18.12
N LEU A 173 -1.44 9.47 16.96
CA LEU A 173 -1.85 10.43 15.94
C LEU A 173 -3.14 10.02 15.23
N LYS A 174 -3.84 11.03 14.74
CA LYS A 174 -5.04 10.91 13.92
C LYS A 174 -4.63 10.59 12.48
N ALA A 175 -5.46 9.79 11.82
CA ALA A 175 -5.28 9.52 10.40
C ALA A 175 -5.61 10.75 9.55
N PHE A 176 -5.05 10.81 8.35
CA PHE A 176 -5.42 11.80 7.34
C PHE A 176 -6.92 11.71 7.02
N LYS A 177 -7.55 12.85 6.71
CA LYS A 177 -9.00 12.96 6.48
C LYS A 177 -9.27 13.40 5.06
N PHE A 178 -10.39 12.95 4.49
CA PHE A 178 -10.82 13.37 3.15
C PHE A 178 -10.99 14.88 3.03
N ARG A 179 -11.55 15.54 4.05
CA ARG A 179 -11.82 16.99 4.03
C ARG A 179 -10.59 17.88 3.82
N HIS A 180 -9.38 17.34 4.03
CA HIS A 180 -8.10 18.02 3.84
C HIS A 180 -7.33 17.48 2.65
N GLY A 181 -7.98 16.62 1.86
CA GLY A 181 -7.47 16.10 0.61
C GLY A 181 -7.66 17.13 -0.50
N LYS A 182 -6.62 17.31 -1.31
CA LYS A 182 -6.64 18.14 -2.51
C LYS A 182 -6.11 17.35 -3.69
N VAL A 183 -6.69 17.56 -4.85
CA VAL A 183 -6.27 16.94 -6.12
C VAL A 183 -5.84 18.04 -7.07
N TYR A 184 -4.69 17.84 -7.71
CA TYR A 184 -4.21 18.74 -8.76
C TYR A 184 -4.01 17.94 -10.04
N VAL A 185 -4.44 18.51 -11.16
CA VAL A 185 -4.16 17.99 -12.51
C VAL A 185 -3.41 19.06 -13.29
N GLN A 186 -2.23 18.72 -13.79
CA GLN A 186 -1.30 19.67 -14.43
C GLN A 186 -1.06 20.93 -13.59
N GLY A 187 -0.93 20.76 -12.27
CA GLY A 187 -0.69 21.83 -11.30
C GLY A 187 -1.91 22.69 -10.95
N SER A 188 -3.07 22.47 -11.58
CA SER A 188 -4.31 23.18 -11.26
C SER A 188 -5.15 22.38 -10.26
N GLU A 189 -5.59 23.02 -9.17
CA GLU A 189 -6.44 22.38 -8.15
C GLU A 189 -7.81 22.06 -8.75
N ILE A 190 -8.27 20.81 -8.59
CA ILE A 190 -9.61 20.38 -8.97
C ILE A 190 -10.56 20.65 -7.82
N ALA A 191 -11.52 21.54 -8.03
CA ALA A 191 -12.57 21.81 -7.07
C ALA A 191 -13.59 20.65 -7.00
N ASP A 192 -14.25 20.53 -5.85
CA ASP A 192 -15.40 19.64 -5.63
C ASP A 192 -15.16 18.14 -5.93
N VAL A 193 -14.03 17.62 -5.44
CA VAL A 193 -13.74 16.19 -5.42
C VAL A 193 -14.65 15.49 -4.40
N THR A 194 -15.18 14.33 -4.79
CA THR A 194 -16.14 13.53 -4.02
C THR A 194 -15.70 12.09 -3.78
N SER A 195 -14.61 11.63 -4.39
CA SER A 195 -13.84 10.47 -3.92
C SER A 195 -12.45 10.47 -4.55
N ILE A 196 -11.48 9.91 -3.82
CA ILE A 196 -10.12 9.68 -4.30
C ILE A 196 -9.77 8.22 -4.03
N LYS A 197 -9.24 7.54 -5.04
CA LYS A 197 -8.64 6.22 -4.91
C LYS A 197 -7.32 6.19 -5.66
N LEU A 198 -6.27 5.67 -5.04
CA LEU A 198 -4.97 5.45 -5.64
C LEU A 198 -4.56 4.00 -5.37
N ASP A 199 -4.48 3.20 -6.42
CA ASP A 199 -3.99 1.83 -6.39
C ASP A 199 -2.54 1.79 -6.89
N TYR A 200 -1.68 1.11 -6.16
CA TYR A 200 -0.29 0.82 -6.51
C TYR A 200 -0.06 -0.68 -6.42
N ASN A 201 0.30 -1.32 -7.53
CA ASN A 201 0.54 -2.76 -7.62
C ASN A 201 1.98 -3.01 -8.08
N ASN A 202 2.73 -3.79 -7.29
CA ASN A 202 4.10 -4.17 -7.59
C ASN A 202 4.23 -5.28 -8.64
N GLY A 203 3.13 -5.92 -9.02
CA GLY A 203 3.13 -7.00 -10.00
C GLY A 203 4.03 -8.17 -9.55
N LEU A 204 4.07 -8.46 -8.24
CA LEU A 204 5.01 -9.43 -7.67
C LEU A 204 4.91 -10.80 -8.35
N ASP A 205 6.05 -11.31 -8.83
CA ASP A 205 6.17 -12.71 -9.23
C ASP A 205 6.76 -13.54 -8.08
N GLY A 206 5.88 -14.21 -7.34
CA GLY A 206 6.27 -15.11 -6.26
C GLY A 206 5.76 -16.54 -6.46
N ALA A 207 5.57 -16.96 -7.71
CA ALA A 207 5.07 -18.30 -8.04
C ALA A 207 6.17 -19.33 -8.35
N LEU A 208 7.45 -18.96 -8.28
CA LEU A 208 8.56 -19.83 -8.64
C LEU A 208 9.01 -20.71 -7.46
N GLN A 209 8.73 -22.01 -7.55
CA GLN A 209 9.27 -23.05 -6.67
C GLN A 209 10.40 -23.79 -7.42
N THR A 210 11.54 -23.99 -6.76
CA THR A 210 12.68 -24.70 -7.35
C THR A 210 13.09 -25.89 -6.49
N THR A 211 13.92 -26.78 -7.04
CA THR A 211 14.48 -27.91 -6.26
C THR A 211 15.30 -27.42 -5.06
N GLY A 212 15.87 -26.21 -5.11
CA GLY A 212 16.62 -25.61 -4.01
C GLY A 212 15.76 -25.01 -2.90
N THR A 213 14.52 -24.60 -3.20
CA THR A 213 13.61 -24.01 -2.19
C THR A 213 12.78 -25.05 -1.45
N GLY A 214 12.72 -26.29 -1.94
CA GLY A 214 11.96 -27.37 -1.33
C GLY A 214 10.48 -27.03 -1.24
N LEU A 215 9.94 -26.96 -0.03
CA LEU A 215 8.51 -26.70 0.22
C LEU A 215 8.08 -25.25 -0.08
N TYR A 216 9.02 -24.31 -0.08
CA TYR A 216 8.74 -22.88 -0.18
C TYR A 216 8.95 -22.34 -1.59
N PHE A 217 8.42 -21.14 -1.84
CA PHE A 217 8.68 -20.36 -3.04
C PHE A 217 9.94 -19.50 -2.87
N LEU A 218 10.55 -19.10 -3.98
CA LEU A 218 11.59 -18.07 -3.99
C LEU A 218 11.06 -16.73 -3.48
N GLU A 219 11.98 -15.84 -3.13
CA GLU A 219 11.65 -14.47 -2.80
C GLU A 219 10.93 -13.79 -3.98
N PRO A 220 9.74 -13.21 -3.78
CA PRO A 220 9.03 -12.52 -4.85
C PRO A 220 9.84 -11.34 -5.37
N GLN A 221 9.96 -11.25 -6.70
CA GLN A 221 10.56 -10.11 -7.39
C GLN A 221 9.47 -9.16 -7.88
N ALA A 222 9.79 -7.86 -7.93
CA ALA A 222 8.85 -6.86 -8.45
C ALA A 222 8.74 -6.98 -9.97
N GLY A 223 7.51 -7.03 -10.47
CA GLY A 223 7.19 -7.06 -11.89
C GLY A 223 6.88 -5.67 -12.43
N THR A 224 6.16 -5.59 -13.55
CA THR A 224 5.68 -4.30 -14.07
C THR A 224 4.71 -3.67 -13.07
N ARG A 225 5.02 -2.43 -12.64
CA ARG A 225 4.18 -1.72 -11.68
C ARG A 225 2.96 -1.15 -12.38
N GLU A 226 1.80 -1.33 -11.77
CA GLU A 226 0.57 -0.67 -12.22
C GLU A 226 0.15 0.35 -11.17
N ILE A 227 0.03 1.61 -11.60
CA ILE A 227 -0.46 2.70 -10.75
C ILE A 227 -1.71 3.28 -11.39
N LYS A 228 -2.81 3.28 -10.65
CA LYS A 228 -4.10 3.79 -11.09
C LYS A 228 -4.65 4.76 -10.07
N ALA A 229 -5.08 5.93 -10.52
CA ALA A 229 -5.79 6.89 -9.68
C ALA A 229 -7.20 7.12 -10.23
N ASP A 230 -8.21 6.88 -9.41
CA ASP A 230 -9.61 7.19 -9.73
C ASP A 230 -10.04 8.40 -8.90
N VAL A 231 -10.53 9.44 -9.58
CA VAL A 231 -11.03 10.66 -8.95
C VAL A 231 -12.46 10.90 -9.40
N GLU A 232 -13.39 10.98 -8.45
CA GLU A 232 -14.77 11.41 -8.70
C GLU A 232 -14.91 12.89 -8.34
N MET A 233 -15.45 13.69 -9.24
CA MET A 233 -15.60 15.14 -9.11
C MET A 233 -16.97 15.59 -9.60
N LEU A 234 -17.43 16.77 -9.19
CA LEU A 234 -18.63 17.36 -9.78
C LEU A 234 -18.39 17.72 -11.26
N TYR A 235 -19.37 17.44 -12.10
CA TYR A 235 -19.31 17.79 -13.52
C TYR A 235 -19.47 19.30 -13.70
N THR A 236 -18.41 19.95 -14.17
CA THR A 236 -18.37 21.39 -14.42
C THR A 236 -17.69 21.67 -15.76
N ARG A 237 -17.65 22.95 -16.16
CA ARG A 237 -16.92 23.37 -17.37
C ARG A 237 -15.42 23.05 -17.28
N ASP A 238 -14.85 23.12 -16.08
CA ASP A 238 -13.43 22.86 -15.87
C ASP A 238 -13.12 21.37 -16.01
N THR A 239 -13.97 20.50 -15.44
CA THR A 239 -13.80 19.04 -15.54
C THR A 239 -14.06 18.51 -16.95
N GLU A 240 -14.96 19.14 -17.71
CA GLU A 240 -15.11 18.86 -19.15
C GLU A 240 -13.87 19.31 -19.94
N THR A 241 -13.26 20.45 -19.57
CA THR A 241 -12.02 20.91 -20.23
C THR A 241 -10.87 19.92 -20.04
N LEU A 242 -10.76 19.30 -18.85
CA LEU A 242 -9.80 18.22 -18.61
C LEU A 242 -10.07 17.01 -19.52
N ARG A 243 -11.34 16.63 -19.67
CA ARG A 243 -11.74 15.52 -20.55
C ARG A 243 -11.40 15.81 -22.01
N GLU A 244 -11.74 16.99 -22.53
CA GLU A 244 -11.40 17.39 -23.90
C GLU A 244 -9.89 17.42 -24.11
N LYS A 245 -9.12 17.85 -23.10
CA LYS A 245 -7.67 18.03 -23.23
C LYS A 245 -6.83 16.77 -23.04
N PHE A 246 -7.24 15.83 -22.18
CA PHE A 246 -6.42 14.64 -21.85
C PHE A 246 -7.07 13.33 -22.27
N TYR A 247 -8.40 13.21 -22.16
CA TYR A 247 -9.09 11.95 -22.48
C TYR A 247 -9.31 11.78 -23.98
N LYS A 248 -9.71 12.83 -24.70
CA LYS A 248 -10.02 12.71 -26.15
C LYS A 248 -8.81 12.79 -27.08
N THR A 249 -7.69 13.29 -26.58
CA THR A 249 -6.47 13.58 -27.34
C THR A 249 -5.34 12.63 -27.02
N ASP A 250 -5.53 11.73 -26.04
CA ASP A 250 -4.49 10.86 -25.49
C ASP A 250 -3.27 11.62 -24.93
N ASP A 251 -3.44 12.89 -24.57
CA ASP A 251 -2.37 13.67 -23.96
C ASP A 251 -2.14 13.25 -22.50
N THR A 252 -0.93 13.47 -22.01
CA THR A 252 -0.52 13.05 -20.66
C THR A 252 -0.79 14.12 -19.62
N ALA A 253 -1.07 13.69 -18.39
CA ALA A 253 -1.38 14.52 -17.25
C ALA A 253 -0.51 14.19 -16.05
N LYS A 254 0.04 15.22 -15.40
CA LYS A 254 0.54 15.13 -14.03
C LYS A 254 -0.62 15.15 -13.06
N ILE A 255 -0.66 14.22 -12.10
CA ILE A 255 -1.61 14.23 -11.00
C ILE A 255 -0.88 14.33 -9.65
N GLU A 256 -1.40 15.17 -8.76
CA GLU A 256 -0.91 15.28 -7.37
C GLU A 256 -2.08 15.12 -6.40
N LEU A 257 -1.93 14.24 -5.42
CA LEU A 257 -2.88 14.03 -4.32
C LEU A 257 -2.21 14.50 -3.03
N VAL A 258 -2.77 15.51 -2.37
CA VAL A 258 -2.18 16.11 -1.18
C VAL A 258 -3.14 15.95 -0.01
N PHE A 259 -2.68 15.37 1.09
CA PHE A 259 -3.43 15.24 2.34
C PHE A 259 -2.68 15.94 3.47
N THR A 260 -3.39 16.78 4.21
CA THR A 260 -2.84 17.49 5.37
C THR A 260 -3.58 17.10 6.65
N SER A 261 -2.88 16.95 7.76
CA SER A 261 -3.48 16.66 9.07
C SER A 261 -3.88 17.95 9.80
N ASP A 262 -4.83 17.82 10.73
CA ASP A 262 -5.11 18.86 11.73
C ASP A 262 -4.02 18.92 12.81
N GLU A 263 -3.18 17.89 12.91
CA GLU A 263 -2.12 17.82 13.91
C GLU A 263 -0.87 18.55 13.43
N ILE A 264 -0.31 19.36 14.33
CA ILE A 264 0.88 20.19 14.11
C ILE A 264 2.08 19.49 14.71
N ILE A 265 3.16 19.40 13.93
CA ILE A 265 4.46 18.89 14.35
C ILE A 265 5.18 19.97 15.16
N GLU A 266 5.40 21.13 14.53
CA GLU A 266 6.14 22.26 15.09
C GLU A 266 5.76 23.54 14.34
N ASP A 267 5.58 24.65 15.06
CA ASP A 267 5.44 26.00 14.50
C ASP A 267 4.53 26.05 13.26
N ASP A 268 3.26 25.66 13.45
CA ASP A 268 2.20 25.59 12.43
C ASP A 268 2.47 24.67 11.24
N THR A 269 3.48 23.80 11.29
CA THR A 269 3.74 22.82 10.25
C THR A 269 2.95 21.54 10.53
N PRO A 270 1.91 21.22 9.75
CA PRO A 270 1.12 20.02 9.94
C PRO A 270 1.85 18.78 9.39
N TYR A 271 1.42 17.60 9.83
CA TYR A 271 1.74 16.37 9.11
C TYR A 271 1.11 16.41 7.70
N SER A 272 1.84 15.95 6.68
CA SER A 272 1.33 15.91 5.31
C SER A 272 1.80 14.69 4.54
N LEU A 273 0.96 14.21 3.63
CA LEU A 273 1.25 13.14 2.70
C LEU A 273 0.89 13.60 1.28
N LYS A 274 1.84 13.54 0.37
CA LYS A 274 1.66 13.94 -1.02
C LYS A 274 2.09 12.83 -1.97
N PHE A 275 1.22 12.45 -2.88
CA PHE A 275 1.52 11.58 -4.01
C PHE A 275 1.66 12.42 -5.26
N THR A 276 2.72 12.20 -6.04
CA THR A 276 2.96 12.84 -7.33
C THR A 276 3.19 11.76 -8.37
N ILE A 277 2.37 11.75 -9.41
CA ILE A 277 2.57 10.89 -10.57
C ILE A 277 2.74 11.82 -11.78
N PRO A 278 3.95 11.96 -12.34
CA PRO A 278 4.28 13.00 -13.31
C PRO A 278 3.65 12.76 -14.69
N CYS A 279 3.54 11.50 -15.11
CA CYS A 279 3.03 11.12 -16.42
C CYS A 279 1.90 10.10 -16.28
N ASN A 280 0.68 10.51 -16.62
CA ASN A 280 -0.49 9.63 -16.64
C ASN A 280 -1.27 9.80 -17.93
N GLN A 281 -1.90 8.73 -18.40
CA GLN A 281 -2.95 8.81 -19.42
C GLN A 281 -4.31 8.68 -18.75
N VAL A 282 -5.29 9.45 -19.24
CA VAL A 282 -6.68 9.30 -18.80
C VAL A 282 -7.29 8.12 -19.55
N THR A 283 -7.60 7.03 -18.85
CA THR A 283 -8.13 5.81 -19.48
C THR A 283 -9.65 5.79 -19.51
N GLU A 284 -10.29 6.48 -18.57
CA GLU A 284 -11.75 6.60 -18.49
C GLU A 284 -12.15 8.02 -18.07
N SER A 285 -13.25 8.52 -18.64
CA SER A 285 -13.85 9.80 -18.27
C SER A 285 -15.35 9.76 -18.52
N ASN A 286 -16.10 9.40 -17.48
CA ASN A 286 -17.53 9.12 -17.53
C ASN A 286 -18.30 10.13 -16.69
N ALA A 287 -19.29 10.82 -17.28
CA ALA A 287 -20.22 11.68 -16.56
C ALA A 287 -21.63 11.08 -16.62
N ASN A 288 -22.30 10.99 -15.47
CA ASN A 288 -23.63 10.38 -15.38
C ASN A 288 -24.73 11.45 -15.42
N PHE A 289 -25.38 11.59 -16.58
CA PHE A 289 -26.44 12.58 -16.83
C PHE A 289 -27.86 12.07 -16.48
N GLY A 290 -27.99 10.88 -15.91
CA GLY A 290 -29.28 10.20 -15.73
C GLY A 290 -30.11 10.65 -14.52
N ASP A 291 -29.49 11.32 -13.54
CA ASP A 291 -30.11 11.62 -12.26
C ASP A 291 -30.43 13.11 -12.10
N ALA A 292 -31.53 13.44 -11.41
CA ALA A 292 -31.95 14.82 -11.15
C ALA A 292 -31.04 15.58 -10.14
N GLY A 293 -30.01 14.92 -9.60
CA GLY A 293 -29.04 15.49 -8.68
C GLY A 293 -27.85 16.16 -9.38
N SER A 294 -26.86 16.59 -8.60
CA SER A 294 -25.61 17.08 -9.15
C SER A 294 -24.92 15.99 -9.97
N ILE A 295 -24.63 16.29 -11.23
CA ILE A 295 -23.93 15.39 -12.15
C ILE A 295 -22.51 15.21 -11.63
N LYS A 296 -22.06 13.96 -11.55
CA LYS A 296 -20.70 13.59 -11.19
C LYS A 296 -19.96 13.04 -12.39
N GLN A 297 -18.65 13.27 -12.40
CA GLN A 297 -17.73 12.76 -13.38
C GLN A 297 -16.64 11.94 -12.68
N THR A 298 -16.42 10.72 -13.14
CA THR A 298 -15.30 9.88 -12.73
C THR A 298 -14.22 9.97 -13.80
N MET A 299 -12.98 10.24 -13.39
CA MET A 299 -11.81 10.23 -14.25
C MET A 299 -10.78 9.25 -13.69
N SER A 300 -10.35 8.31 -14.53
CA SER A 300 -9.35 7.30 -14.19
C SER A 300 -8.04 7.61 -14.90
N PHE A 301 -6.96 7.65 -14.14
CA PHE A 301 -5.60 7.93 -14.58
C PHE A 301 -4.76 6.67 -14.43
N SER A 302 -4.00 6.32 -15.47
CA SER A 302 -3.00 5.26 -15.41
C SER A 302 -1.62 5.85 -15.61
N ALA A 303 -0.68 5.55 -14.69
CA ALA A 303 0.69 6.02 -14.83
C ALA A 303 1.35 5.40 -16.06
N LEU A 304 2.22 6.18 -16.72
CA LEU A 304 3.01 5.76 -17.86
C LEU A 304 4.49 6.00 -17.59
N GLU A 305 5.32 5.10 -18.10
CA GLU A 305 6.76 5.33 -18.17
C GLU A 305 7.07 6.33 -19.29
N ASN A 306 7.81 7.39 -18.98
CA ASN A 306 8.27 8.38 -19.94
C ASN A 306 9.80 8.41 -20.12
N GLY A 307 10.51 7.50 -19.42
CA GLY A 307 11.97 7.34 -19.49
C GLY A 307 12.79 8.48 -18.88
N VAL A 308 12.15 9.46 -18.22
CA VAL A 308 12.82 10.65 -17.65
C VAL A 308 12.44 10.86 -16.19
N ASP A 309 11.15 10.86 -15.89
CA ASP A 309 10.64 11.13 -14.56
C ASP A 309 10.45 9.83 -13.77
N GLU A 310 10.53 9.94 -12.44
CA GLU A 310 10.14 8.87 -11.52
C GLU A 310 8.68 8.46 -11.76
N LEU A 311 8.40 7.15 -11.73
CA LEU A 311 7.05 6.63 -11.97
C LEU A 311 6.04 7.18 -10.95
N ILE A 312 6.47 7.29 -9.68
CA ILE A 312 5.71 7.92 -8.61
C ILE A 312 6.68 8.46 -7.56
N THR A 313 6.36 9.62 -7.01
CA THR A 313 7.05 10.19 -5.85
C THR A 313 6.05 10.41 -4.73
N VAL A 314 6.37 9.89 -3.54
CA VAL A 314 5.55 10.10 -2.33
C VAL A 314 6.35 10.88 -1.31
N GLU A 315 5.84 12.04 -0.91
CA GLU A 315 6.45 12.90 0.10
C GLU A 315 5.64 12.79 1.40
N LEU A 316 6.28 12.35 2.48
CA LEU A 316 5.71 12.29 3.82
C LEU A 316 6.46 13.27 4.73
N VAL A 317 5.74 14.24 5.28
CA VAL A 317 6.27 15.18 6.28
C VAL A 317 5.74 14.76 7.65
N ASN A 318 6.66 14.42 8.56
CA ASN A 318 6.34 13.95 9.91
C ASN A 318 7.47 14.33 10.90
N SER A 319 7.38 13.80 12.12
CA SER A 319 8.36 14.00 13.19
C SER A 319 9.41 12.90 13.31
N TYR A 320 9.52 12.00 12.33
CA TYR A 320 10.40 10.84 12.38
C TYR A 320 11.75 11.17 11.72
N GLN A 321 12.84 11.09 12.47
CA GLN A 321 14.15 11.56 12.00
C GLN A 321 14.89 10.54 11.10
N GLN A 322 14.60 9.25 11.26
CA GLN A 322 15.38 8.18 10.66
C GLN A 322 14.72 7.64 9.40
N LYS A 323 15.46 6.88 8.59
CA LYS A 323 14.82 6.04 7.56
C LYS A 323 13.95 4.95 8.19
N TYR A 324 12.95 4.50 7.46
CA TYR A 324 11.97 3.51 7.90
C TYR A 324 12.48 2.06 7.86
#